data_AF-A0A0N4YSS6-F1
#
_entry.id   AF-A0A0N4YSS6-F1
#
_cell.length_a   1.000
_cell.length_b   1.000
_cell.length_c   1.000
_cell.angle_alpha   90.00
_cell.angle_beta   90.00
_cell.angle_gamma   90.00
#
_symmetry.space_group_name_H-M   'P 1'
#
loop_
_entity.id
_entity.type
_entity.pdbx_description
1 polymer ?
#
loop_
_entity_poly.entity_id
_entity_poly.type
_entity_poly.pdbx_seq_one_letter_code
_entity_poly.pdbx_strand_id
1 'polypeptide(L)'
;MVQKVGEKAVLDLGKGIVNWKRIRNGEEEFIKFCGPTEKSPRCGQFVTAVNKPALPKSNAVVLSNGNLVLDPLQSSDSGTYSSPDLKIEDITGQELIEAD
;
A
#
# COMPACT_ATOMS: atom_id res chain seq x y z
N MET A 1 7.42 -12.38 4.66
CA MET A 1 6.61 -13.40 3.96
C MET A 1 6.88 -13.27 2.48
N VAL A 2 7.17 -14.36 1.77
CA VAL A 2 7.32 -14.35 0.31
C VAL A 2 5.98 -14.75 -0.28
N GLN A 3 5.32 -13.86 -1.02
CA GLN A 3 4.06 -14.14 -1.71
C GLN A 3 4.33 -14.75 -3.08
N LYS A 4 3.49 -15.69 -3.51
CA LYS A 4 3.64 -16.38 -4.79
C LYS A 4 2.89 -15.65 -5.91
N VAL A 5 3.55 -15.47 -7.05
CA VAL A 5 2.92 -14.87 -8.25
C VAL A 5 1.74 -15.74 -8.70
N GLY A 6 0.65 -15.07 -9.08
CA GLY A 6 -0.61 -15.70 -9.48
C GLY A 6 -1.60 -15.91 -8.33
N GLU A 7 -1.15 -15.84 -7.07
CA GLU A 7 -2.02 -15.98 -5.91
C GLU A 7 -2.49 -14.61 -5.41
N LYS A 8 -3.55 -14.61 -4.60
CA LYS A 8 -4.05 -13.40 -3.95
C LYS A 8 -3.10 -12.98 -2.83
N ALA A 9 -2.69 -11.72 -2.84
CA ALA A 9 -1.96 -11.10 -1.76
C ALA A 9 -2.80 -10.04 -1.04
N VAL A 10 -2.75 -10.04 0.30
CA VAL A 10 -3.42 -9.05 1.14
C VAL A 10 -2.36 -8.42 2.05
N LEU A 11 -2.24 -7.10 1.97
CA LEU A 11 -1.38 -6.31 2.85
C LEU A 11 -2.28 -5.56 3.82
N ASP A 12 -1.88 -5.60 5.09
CA ASP A 12 -2.59 -4.99 6.21
C ASP A 12 -1.56 -4.23 7.05
N LEU A 13 -1.73 -2.92 7.15
CA LEU A 13 -0.91 -2.02 7.97
C LEU A 13 -1.67 -1.53 9.21
N GLY A 14 -2.81 -2.14 9.53
CA GLY A 14 -3.68 -1.79 10.63
C GLY A 14 -4.85 -0.89 10.24
N LYS A 15 -5.57 -0.43 11.26
CA LYS A 15 -6.81 0.34 11.09
C LYS A 15 -6.51 1.77 10.64
N GLY A 16 -7.46 2.36 9.91
CA GLY A 16 -7.41 3.77 9.51
C GLY A 16 -6.57 4.05 8.26
N ILE A 17 -6.00 3.02 7.65
CA ILE A 17 -5.28 3.12 6.39
C ILE A 17 -6.28 3.23 5.24
N VAL A 18 -6.24 4.32 4.48
CA VAL A 18 -7.06 4.49 3.28
C VAL A 18 -6.23 4.89 2.06
N ASN A 19 -4.99 5.34 2.27
CA ASN A 19 -4.02 5.69 1.26
C ASN A 19 -2.84 4.71 1.32
N TRP A 20 -2.42 4.22 0.16
CA TRP A 20 -1.27 3.36 0.01
C TRP A 20 -0.25 3.99 -0.93
N LYS A 21 1.02 3.85 -0.56
CA LYS A 21 2.18 4.21 -1.37
C LYS A 21 3.03 2.96 -1.57
N ARG A 22 3.53 2.75 -2.78
CA ARG A 22 4.63 1.82 -3.03
C ARG A 22 5.79 2.50 -3.74
N ILE A 23 6.98 1.97 -3.52
CA ILE A 23 8.17 2.26 -4.33
C ILE A 23 8.43 1.03 -5.18
N ARG A 24 8.35 1.20 -6.50
CA ARG A 24 8.58 0.15 -7.50
C ARG A 24 9.57 0.67 -8.53
N ASN A 25 10.67 -0.05 -8.75
CA ASN A 25 11.74 0.36 -9.67
C ASN A 25 12.25 1.79 -9.42
N GLY A 26 12.25 2.25 -8.16
CA GLY A 26 12.65 3.60 -7.79
C GLY A 26 11.57 4.69 -7.97
N GLU A 27 10.39 4.35 -8.49
CA GLU A 27 9.28 5.29 -8.66
C GLU A 27 8.24 5.16 -7.54
N GLU A 28 7.69 6.31 -7.13
CA GLU A 28 6.58 6.35 -6.17
C GLU A 28 5.24 6.22 -6.89
N GLU A 29 4.43 5.29 -6.38
CA GLU A 29 3.11 5.00 -6.89
C GLU A 29 2.07 4.97 -5.77
N PHE A 30 0.85 5.40 -6.09
CA PHE A 30 -0.20 5.66 -5.12
C PHE A 30 -1.51 5.00 -5.53
N ILE A 31 -2.22 4.44 -4.55
CA ILE A 31 -3.59 3.93 -4.68
C ILE A 31 -4.33 4.26 -3.39
N LYS A 32 -5.66 4.43 -3.43
CA LYS A 32 -6.45 4.67 -2.23
C LYS A 32 -7.79 3.97 -2.27
N PHE A 33 -8.39 3.82 -1.09
CA PHE A 33 -9.79 3.49 -0.97
C PHE A 33 -10.62 4.65 -1.54
N CYS A 34 -11.66 4.30 -2.27
CA CYS A 34 -12.62 5.25 -2.81
C CYS A 34 -14.03 4.80 -2.46
N GLY A 35 -14.87 5.77 -2.12
CA GLY A 35 -16.30 5.54 -1.96
C GLY A 35 -16.97 5.18 -3.29
N PRO A 36 -18.22 4.70 -3.26
CA PRO A 36 -18.92 4.16 -4.44
C PRO A 36 -19.16 5.18 -5.57
N THR A 37 -19.06 6.48 -5.28
CA THR A 37 -19.29 7.57 -6.23
C THR A 37 -18.01 8.25 -6.71
N GLU A 38 -16.84 7.95 -6.12
CA GLU A 38 -15.59 8.58 -6.49
C GLU A 38 -14.97 7.92 -7.72
N LYS A 39 -14.57 8.73 -8.71
CA LYS A 39 -14.06 8.26 -10.02
C LYS A 39 -12.58 8.61 -10.25
N SER A 40 -11.83 8.90 -9.20
CA SER A 40 -10.41 9.23 -9.31
C SER A 40 -9.61 8.06 -9.90
N PRO A 41 -8.59 8.31 -10.74
CA PRO A 41 -7.70 7.25 -11.22
C PRO A 41 -7.04 6.42 -10.11
N ARG A 42 -6.90 6.99 -8.91
CA ARG A 42 -6.33 6.34 -7.71
C ARG A 42 -7.23 5.28 -7.06
N CYS A 43 -8.49 5.14 -7.50
CA CYS A 43 -9.48 4.27 -6.88
C CYS A 43 -9.33 2.79 -7.23
N GLY A 44 -8.72 2.46 -8.37
CA GLY A 44 -8.69 1.09 -8.89
C GLY A 44 -7.36 0.68 -9.54
N GLN A 45 -6.32 1.51 -9.41
CA GLN A 45 -4.97 1.18 -9.84
C GLN A 45 -3.96 2.11 -9.17
N PHE A 46 -2.70 1.68 -9.20
CA PHE A 46 -1.58 2.54 -8.88
C PHE A 46 -1.41 3.64 -9.93
N VAL A 47 -1.11 4.85 -9.46
CA VAL A 47 -0.74 5.99 -10.30
C VAL A 47 0.58 6.59 -9.83
N THR A 48 1.31 7.23 -10.73
CA THR A 48 2.54 7.97 -10.41
C THR A 48 2.24 9.25 -9.63
N ALA A 49 3.28 9.93 -9.15
CA ALA A 49 3.15 11.24 -8.50
C ALA A 49 2.37 12.29 -9.32
N VAL A 50 2.42 12.19 -10.66
CA VAL A 50 1.69 13.08 -11.59
C VAL A 50 0.30 12.55 -11.98
N ASN A 51 -0.28 11.63 -11.21
CA ASN A 51 -1.61 11.04 -11.42
C ASN A 51 -1.81 10.28 -12.75
N LYS A 52 -0.72 9.81 -13.36
CA LYS A 52 -0.81 8.92 -14.53
C LYS A 52 -0.85 7.46 -14.08
N PRO A 53 -1.62 6.57 -14.73
CA PRO A 53 -1.57 5.14 -14.46
C PRO A 53 -0.14 4.60 -14.46
N ALA A 54 0.22 3.86 -13.42
CA ALA A 54 1.52 3.21 -13.32
C ALA A 54 1.58 1.99 -14.24
N LEU A 55 2.73 1.74 -14.88
CA LEU A 55 2.93 0.63 -15.81
C LEU A 55 4.09 -0.29 -15.39
N PRO A 56 3.93 -1.62 -15.47
CA PRO A 56 2.69 -2.33 -15.82
C PRO A 56 1.59 -2.17 -14.76
N LYS A 57 0.34 -2.32 -15.22
CA LYS A 57 -0.86 -2.20 -14.38
C LYS A 57 -0.97 -3.40 -13.44
N SER A 58 -1.17 -3.12 -12.16
CA SER A 58 -1.50 -4.11 -11.13
C SER A 58 -3.00 -4.39 -11.05
N ASN A 59 -3.37 -5.60 -10.64
CA ASN A 59 -4.75 -5.92 -10.23
C ASN A 59 -4.93 -5.59 -8.75
N ALA A 60 -5.01 -4.31 -8.43
CA ALA A 60 -4.96 -3.80 -7.06
C ALA A 60 -6.26 -3.09 -6.66
N VAL A 61 -6.70 -3.28 -5.42
CA VAL A 61 -7.80 -2.52 -4.80
C VAL A 61 -7.52 -2.31 -3.32
N VAL A 62 -7.87 -1.12 -2.81
CA VAL A 62 -7.89 -0.86 -1.36
C VAL A 62 -9.32 -1.06 -0.88
N LEU A 63 -9.51 -1.89 0.14
CA LEU A 63 -10.82 -2.16 0.73
C LEU A 63 -11.18 -1.12 1.79
N SER A 64 -12.46 -1.06 2.17
CA SER A 64 -12.95 -0.10 3.19
C SER A 64 -12.38 -0.32 4.58
N ASN A 65 -11.87 -1.52 4.86
CA ASN A 65 -11.16 -1.84 6.11
C ASN A 65 -9.68 -1.44 6.08
N GLY A 66 -9.19 -0.93 4.95
CA GLY A 66 -7.83 -0.45 4.75
C GLY A 66 -6.85 -1.43 4.11
N ASN A 67 -7.26 -2.69 3.92
CA ASN A 67 -6.41 -3.70 3.31
C ASN A 67 -6.16 -3.38 1.83
N LEU A 68 -4.90 -3.48 1.41
CA LEU A 68 -4.54 -3.50 0.00
C LEU A 68 -4.56 -4.95 -0.50
N VAL A 69 -5.37 -5.21 -1.53
CA VAL A 69 -5.49 -6.51 -2.16
C VAL A 69 -4.86 -6.46 -3.55
N LEU A 70 -4.02 -7.45 -3.86
CA LEU A 70 -3.47 -7.72 -5.18
C LEU A 70 -3.97 -9.09 -5.63
N ASP A 71 -4.80 -9.14 -6.67
CA ASP A 71 -5.46 -10.39 -7.08
C ASP A 71 -5.70 -10.47 -8.59
N PRO A 72 -4.93 -11.28 -9.34
CA PRO A 72 -3.74 -12.02 -8.88
C PRO A 72 -2.54 -11.09 -8.64
N LEU A 73 -1.66 -11.48 -7.72
CA LEU A 73 -0.34 -10.88 -7.56
C LEU A 73 0.51 -11.12 -8.81
N GLN A 74 1.14 -10.08 -9.33
CA GLN A 74 2.03 -10.14 -10.49
C GLN A 74 3.50 -10.02 -10.06
N SER A 75 4.43 -10.53 -10.87
CA SER A 75 5.87 -10.35 -10.60
C SER A 75 6.26 -8.87 -10.54
N SER A 76 5.62 -8.04 -11.36
CA SER A 76 5.80 -6.60 -11.37
C SER A 76 5.25 -5.88 -10.15
N ASP A 77 4.52 -6.55 -9.25
CA ASP A 77 4.07 -5.92 -8.00
C ASP A 77 5.18 -5.88 -6.93
N SER A 78 6.36 -6.43 -7.23
CA SER A 78 7.52 -6.35 -6.34
C SER A 78 7.87 -4.89 -6.04
N GLY A 79 7.98 -4.55 -4.75
CA GLY A 79 8.30 -3.21 -4.29
C GLY A 79 8.11 -3.08 -2.78
N THR A 80 8.44 -1.90 -2.26
CA THR A 80 8.23 -1.57 -0.85
C THR A 80 6.90 -0.87 -0.68
N TYR A 81 6.05 -1.37 0.19
CA TYR A 81 4.72 -0.83 0.46
C TYR A 81 4.69 -0.08 1.79
N SER A 82 3.96 1.03 1.84
CA SER A 82 3.81 1.91 3.00
C SER A 82 2.49 2.66 2.93
N SER A 83 2.14 3.38 3.99
CA SER A 83 1.00 4.30 3.99
C SER A 83 1.38 5.62 4.65
N PRO A 84 1.00 6.77 4.08
CA PRO A 84 1.14 8.07 4.76
C PRO A 84 0.14 8.22 5.92
N ASP A 85 -0.86 7.34 6.04
CA ASP A 85 -1.84 7.37 7.13
C ASP A 85 -1.31 6.70 8.41
N LEU A 86 -0.19 5.98 8.31
CA LEU A 86 0.49 5.43 9.48
C LEU A 86 0.93 6.57 10.39
N LYS A 87 0.27 6.67 11.54
CA LYS A 87 0.78 7.47 12.65
C LYS A 87 1.83 6.61 13.34
N ILE A 88 3.07 7.08 13.35
CA ILE A 88 4.01 6.62 14.37
C ILE A 88 3.44 7.21 15.66
N GLU A 89 2.69 6.41 16.42
CA GLU A 89 2.39 6.77 17.80
C GLU A 89 3.75 6.94 18.48
N ASP A 90 4.01 8.15 19.01
CA ASP A 90 5.27 8.53 19.61
C ASP A 90 5.75 7.46 20.60
N ILE A 91 6.69 6.62 20.20
CA ILE A 91 7.48 5.79 21.11
C ILE A 91 8.54 6.71 21.75
N THR A 92 8.09 7.72 22.49
CA THR A 92 8.93 8.47 23.43
C THR A 92 8.62 7.98 24.83
N GLY A 93 9.00 6.74 25.14
CA GLY A 93 8.87 6.23 26.49
C GLY A 93 8.85 4.71 26.61
N GLN A 94 9.94 4.03 26.25
CA GLN A 94 10.22 2.72 26.84
C GLN A 94 11.73 2.44 26.87
N GLU A 95 12.32 2.88 27.97
CA GLU A 95 13.36 2.20 28.76
C GLU A 95 14.44 1.43 28.00
N LEU A 96 15.58 2.09 27.79
CA LEU A 96 16.88 1.42 27.67
C LEU A 96 17.21 0.82 29.05
N ILE A 97 17.00 -0.48 29.19
CA ILE A 97 17.65 -1.25 30.26
C ILE A 97 19.10 -1.47 29.80
N GLU A 98 20.01 -0.62 30.28
CA GLU A 98 21.44 -0.94 30.25
C GLU A 98 21.71 -1.94 31.38
N ALA A 99 22.33 -3.08 31.03
CA ALA A 99 22.79 -4.07 31.98
C ALA A 99 24.27 -3.79 32.28
N ASP A 100 24.57 -3.51 33.54
CA ASP A 100 25.92 -3.61 34.12
C ASP A 100 26.17 -5.03 34.66
#